data_AF-A0A7Z9IY10-F1
#
_entry.id   AF-A0A7Z9IY10-F1
#
_cell.length_a   1.000
_cell.length_b   1.000
_cell.length_c   1.000
_cell.angle_alpha   90.00
_cell.angle_beta   90.00
_cell.angle_gamma   90.00
#
_symmetry.space_group_name_H-M   'P 1'
#
loop_
_entity.id
_entity.type
_entity.pdbx_description
1 polymer ?
#
loop_
_entity_poly.entity_id
_entity_poly.type
_entity_poly.pdbx_seq_one_letter_code
_entity_poly.pdbx_strand_id
1 'polypeptide(L)'
;MNEFEGMQVKLIERQVRIPVAPSHHSLISHIQKTIDVTLGDTVLPVRFVITGVTGVEYNCELGTLEGMEVEKTRGLNSIFSFSPRKVERTDTFNAVFLVPTGIGAEIGGHAGDATPAARVIATACDTLVTHP
;
A
#
# COMPACT_ATOMS: atom_id res chain seq x y z
N MET A 1 -23.23 -32.07 18.98
CA MET A 1 -22.29 -31.11 19.60
C MET A 1 -20.94 -31.35 18.92
N ASN A 2 -20.64 -30.52 17.92
CA ASN A 2 -19.30 -30.30 17.33
C ASN A 2 -19.43 -29.03 16.47
N GLU A 3 -19.72 -27.93 17.14
CA GLU A 3 -19.53 -26.59 16.60
C GLU A 3 -18.08 -26.24 16.92
N PHE A 4 -17.20 -26.20 15.91
CA PHE A 4 -15.90 -25.49 15.84
C PHE A 4 -15.09 -26.10 14.68
N GLU A 5 -15.66 -26.10 13.48
CA GLU A 5 -14.84 -26.22 12.27
C GLU A 5 -14.23 -24.82 12.07
N GLY A 6 -12.99 -24.65 12.54
CA GLY A 6 -12.30 -23.37 12.57
C GLY A 6 -12.20 -22.77 11.17
N MET A 7 -12.81 -21.60 10.99
CA MET A 7 -12.74 -20.84 9.74
C MET A 7 -11.28 -20.48 9.43
N GLN A 8 -10.69 -21.16 8.45
CA GLN A 8 -9.29 -20.95 8.09
C GLN A 8 -9.18 -19.76 7.12
N VAL A 9 -8.83 -18.59 7.66
CA VAL A 9 -8.50 -17.42 6.84
C VAL A 9 -7.16 -17.66 6.15
N LYS A 10 -7.10 -17.40 4.83
CA LYS A 10 -5.88 -17.55 4.03
C LYS A 10 -5.49 -16.22 3.41
N LEU A 11 -4.21 -15.86 3.57
CA LEU A 11 -3.59 -14.79 2.79
C LEU A 11 -3.03 -15.38 1.50
N ILE A 12 -3.52 -14.91 0.37
CA ILE A 12 -3.15 -15.40 -0.96
C ILE A 12 -2.62 -14.22 -1.78
N GLU A 13 -1.53 -14.45 -2.49
CA GLU A 13 -0.97 -13.50 -3.43
C GLU A 13 -1.40 -13.84 -4.86
N ARG A 14 -1.86 -12.83 -5.59
CA ARG A 14 -2.38 -12.95 -6.95
C ARG A 14 -1.72 -11.89 -7.83
N GLN A 15 -1.31 -12.29 -9.03
CA GLN A 15 -0.91 -11.34 -10.06
C GLN A 15 -2.12 -10.91 -10.88
N VAL A 16 -2.25 -9.60 -11.11
CA VAL A 16 -3.37 -9.00 -11.83
C VAL A 16 -2.83 -7.99 -12.84
N ARG A 17 -3.44 -7.94 -14.03
CA ARG A 17 -3.14 -6.91 -15.03
C ARG A 17 -4.33 -5.99 -15.15
N ILE A 18 -4.09 -4.69 -14.97
CA ILE A 18 -5.13 -3.66 -14.99
C ILE A 18 -4.85 -2.74 -16.18
N PRO A 19 -5.81 -2.51 -17.09
CA PRO A 19 -5.61 -1.56 -18.19
C PRO A 19 -5.23 -0.17 -17.69
N VAL A 20 -4.37 0.55 -18.42
CA VAL A 20 -3.98 1.91 -18.04
C VAL A 20 -5.21 2.83 -17.98
N ALA A 21 -5.27 3.63 -16.92
CA ALA A 21 -6.30 4.66 -16.79
C ALA A 21 -6.00 5.77 -17.82
N PRO A 22 -7.03 6.38 -18.45
CA PRO A 22 -6.83 7.53 -19.34
C PRO A 22 -6.00 8.62 -18.64
N SER A 23 -4.88 9.00 -19.24
CA SER A 23 -3.92 9.97 -18.69
C SER A 23 -3.44 9.68 -17.26
N HIS A 24 -3.56 8.43 -16.78
CA HIS A 24 -3.25 8.03 -15.40
C HIS A 24 -4.04 8.80 -14.31
N HIS A 25 -5.16 9.43 -14.66
CA HIS A 25 -5.98 10.19 -13.71
C HIS A 25 -6.90 9.29 -12.88
N SER A 26 -7.26 9.75 -11.68
CA SER A 26 -8.20 9.07 -10.77
C SER A 26 -7.84 7.58 -10.52
N LEU A 27 -6.54 7.29 -10.49
CA LEU A 27 -5.98 5.94 -10.57
C LEU A 27 -6.57 4.97 -9.53
N ILE A 28 -6.72 5.41 -8.27
CA ILE A 28 -7.25 4.57 -7.19
C ILE A 28 -8.69 4.12 -7.51
N SER A 29 -9.54 5.04 -7.99
CA SER A 29 -10.92 4.72 -8.33
C SER A 29 -11.03 3.79 -9.54
N HIS A 30 -10.13 3.93 -10.52
CA HIS A 30 -10.05 3.06 -11.69
C HIS A 30 -9.60 1.64 -11.32
N ILE A 31 -8.57 1.53 -10.48
CA ILE A 31 -8.09 0.27 -9.93
C ILE A 31 -9.18 -0.39 -9.12
N GLN A 32 -9.81 0.33 -8.19
CA GLN A 32 -10.89 -0.22 -7.35
C GLN A 32 -12.00 -0.82 -8.21
N LYS A 33 -12.52 -0.07 -9.19
CA LYS A 33 -13.56 -0.58 -10.11
C LYS A 33 -13.13 -1.83 -10.85
N THR A 34 -11.88 -1.87 -11.33
CA THR A 34 -11.37 -3.03 -12.07
C THR A 34 -11.21 -4.24 -11.16
N ILE A 35 -10.74 -4.02 -9.93
CA ILE A 35 -10.55 -5.06 -8.92
C ILE A 35 -11.89 -5.59 -8.42
N ASP A 36 -12.87 -4.73 -8.15
CA ASP A 36 -14.23 -5.11 -7.72
C ASP A 36 -14.94 -5.96 -8.78
N VAL A 37 -14.65 -5.74 -10.08
CA VAL A 37 -15.16 -6.59 -11.17
C VAL A 37 -14.43 -7.94 -11.25
N THR A 38 -13.16 -7.97 -10.87
CA THR A 38 -12.29 -9.15 -11.01
C THR A 38 -12.39 -10.09 -9.79
N LEU A 39 -12.63 -9.53 -8.61
CA LEU A 39 -12.77 -10.26 -7.35
C LEU A 39 -14.25 -10.55 -7.06
N GLY A 40 -14.53 -11.71 -6.46
CA GLY A 40 -15.87 -12.00 -5.93
C GLY A 40 -16.07 -11.43 -4.51
N ASP A 41 -17.33 -11.40 -4.06
CA ASP A 41 -17.75 -10.79 -2.77
C ASP A 41 -17.13 -11.42 -1.51
N THR A 42 -16.48 -12.58 -1.63
CA THR A 42 -15.86 -13.32 -0.52
C THR A 42 -14.35 -13.13 -0.41
N VAL A 43 -13.76 -12.29 -1.29
CA VAL A 43 -12.31 -12.06 -1.36
C VAL A 43 -12.01 -10.61 -0.99
N LEU A 44 -11.28 -10.40 0.11
CA LEU A 44 -10.96 -9.07 0.59
C LEU A 44 -9.52 -8.68 0.21
N PRO A 45 -9.31 -7.65 -0.64
CA PRO A 45 -7.97 -7.14 -0.91
C PRO A 45 -7.40 -6.42 0.32
N VAL A 46 -6.20 -6.80 0.73
CA VAL A 46 -5.48 -6.21 1.88
C VAL A 46 -4.13 -5.61 1.53
N ARG A 47 -3.58 -5.94 0.36
CA ARG A 47 -2.38 -5.31 -0.21
C ARG A 47 -2.58 -5.14 -1.70
N PHE A 48 -2.15 -4.01 -2.24
CA PHE A 48 -2.08 -3.78 -3.67
C PHE A 48 -0.76 -3.09 -4.00
N VAL A 49 -0.08 -3.57 -5.03
CA VAL A 49 1.19 -3.03 -5.51
C VAL A 49 1.17 -2.97 -7.03
N ILE A 50 1.61 -1.86 -7.61
CA ILE A 50 1.95 -1.78 -9.03
C ILE A 50 3.44 -2.11 -9.14
N THR A 51 3.77 -3.23 -9.77
CA THR A 51 5.16 -3.70 -9.94
C THR A 51 5.77 -3.23 -11.25
N GLY A 52 4.95 -2.81 -12.21
CA GLY A 52 5.43 -2.23 -13.45
C GLY A 52 4.31 -1.61 -14.26
N VAL A 53 4.68 -0.73 -15.19
CA VAL A 53 3.75 -0.10 -16.14
C VAL A 53 4.26 -0.38 -17.54
N THR A 54 3.39 -0.92 -18.38
CA THR A 54 3.60 -1.00 -19.83
C THR A 54 2.82 0.13 -20.51
N GLY A 55 2.97 0.28 -21.82
CA GLY A 55 2.20 1.29 -22.57
C GLY A 55 0.67 1.11 -22.50
N VAL A 56 0.16 -0.07 -22.08
CA VAL A 56 -1.27 -0.40 -22.11
C VAL A 56 -1.82 -0.97 -20.81
N GLU A 57 -0.97 -1.45 -19.90
CA GLU A 57 -1.40 -2.09 -18.65
C GLU A 57 -0.46 -1.78 -17.47
N TYR A 58 -1.04 -1.79 -16.27
CA TYR A 58 -0.34 -1.90 -15.01
C TYR A 58 -0.19 -3.38 -14.66
N ASN A 59 1.04 -3.80 -14.41
CA ASN A 59 1.34 -5.09 -13.78
C ASN A 59 1.21 -4.92 -12.28
N CYS A 60 0.34 -5.71 -11.66
CA CYS A 60 0.00 -5.55 -10.26
C CYS A 60 0.12 -6.87 -9.49
N GLU A 61 0.44 -6.74 -8.22
CA GLU A 61 0.31 -7.79 -7.22
C GLU A 61 -0.78 -7.42 -6.22
N LEU A 62 -1.60 -8.39 -5.89
CA LEU A 62 -2.70 -8.24 -4.96
C LEU A 62 -2.58 -9.31 -3.86
N GLY A 63 -2.49 -8.86 -2.61
CA GLY A 63 -2.67 -9.73 -1.44
C GLY A 63 -4.13 -9.74 -1.05
N THR A 64 -4.74 -10.91 -1.02
CA THR A 64 -6.15 -11.12 -0.69
C THR A 64 -6.32 -12.01 0.53
N LEU A 65 -7.28 -11.68 1.39
CA LEU A 65 -7.80 -12.57 2.41
C LEU A 65 -9.01 -13.32 1.88
N GLU A 66 -8.96 -14.64 1.99
CA GLU A 66 -10.03 -15.56 1.60
C GLU A 66 -10.50 -16.38 2.80
N GLY A 67 -11.74 -16.87 2.73
CA GLY A 67 -12.34 -17.68 3.80
C GLY A 67 -12.91 -16.87 4.96
N MET A 68 -13.21 -15.58 4.75
CA MET A 68 -13.95 -14.77 5.72
C MET A 68 -15.46 -14.83 5.47
N GLU A 69 -16.26 -14.92 6.54
CA GLU A 69 -17.70 -14.71 6.46
C GLU A 69 -18.03 -13.29 5.98
N VAL A 70 -19.02 -13.18 5.10
CA VAL A 70 -19.51 -11.91 4.53
C VAL A 70 -19.92 -10.92 5.63
N GLU A 71 -20.44 -11.38 6.76
CA GLU A 71 -20.81 -10.52 7.89
C GLU A 71 -19.59 -9.89 8.59
N LYS A 72 -18.44 -10.58 8.60
CA LYS A 72 -17.19 -10.08 9.20
C LYS A 72 -16.41 -9.16 8.27
N THR A 73 -16.62 -9.23 6.96
CA THR A 73 -16.00 -8.33 5.98
C THR A 73 -16.72 -6.98 5.86
N ARG A 74 -18.02 -6.91 6.18
CA ARG A 74 -18.83 -5.67 6.09
C ARG A 74 -18.33 -4.49 6.92
N GLY A 75 -17.56 -4.72 7.97
CA GLY A 75 -16.99 -3.67 8.83
C GLY A 75 -15.60 -3.18 8.40
N LEU A 76 -14.97 -3.81 7.41
CA LEU A 76 -13.62 -3.47 6.98
C LEU A 76 -13.69 -2.46 5.82
N ASN A 77 -12.98 -1.36 5.97
CA ASN A 77 -12.82 -0.40 4.89
C ASN A 77 -11.92 -0.99 3.79
N SER A 78 -12.31 -0.81 2.54
CA SER A 78 -11.47 -1.16 1.40
C SER A 78 -10.13 -0.42 1.47
N ILE A 79 -9.04 -1.11 1.14
CA ILE A 79 -7.71 -0.48 0.99
C ILE A 79 -7.68 0.58 -0.12
N PHE A 80 -8.69 0.59 -0.99
CA PHE A 80 -8.88 1.60 -2.03
C PHE A 80 -9.74 2.79 -1.59
N SER A 81 -10.22 2.81 -0.34
CA SER A 81 -10.94 3.96 0.23
C SER A 81 -9.99 5.13 0.43
N PHE A 82 -9.76 5.88 -0.64
CA PHE A 82 -8.88 7.03 -0.63
C PHE A 82 -9.58 8.22 0.00
N SER A 83 -9.09 8.64 1.17
CA SER A 83 -9.52 9.88 1.82
C SER A 83 -8.49 10.97 1.52
N PRO A 84 -8.72 11.82 0.49
CA PRO A 84 -7.80 12.93 0.22
C PRO A 84 -7.76 13.89 1.41
N ARG A 85 -6.57 14.45 1.66
CA ARG A 85 -6.41 15.47 2.69
C ARG A 85 -7.17 16.72 2.27
N LYS A 86 -8.07 17.21 3.13
CA LYS A 86 -8.91 18.39 2.85
C LYS A 86 -8.15 19.72 2.88
N VAL A 87 -7.00 19.74 3.57
CA VAL A 87 -6.17 20.92 3.76
C VAL A 87 -4.73 20.52 3.47
N GLU A 88 -4.08 21.25 2.57
CA GLU A 88 -2.63 21.19 2.42
C GLU A 88 -1.98 22.34 3.15
N ARG A 89 -0.83 22.07 3.74
CA ARG A 89 0.02 23.06 4.38
C ARG A 89 1.28 23.15 3.52
N THR A 90 1.36 24.18 2.70
CA THR A 90 2.42 24.38 1.68
C THR A 90 3.42 25.47 2.09
N ASP A 91 3.22 26.10 3.24
CA ASP A 91 4.10 27.12 3.83
C ASP A 91 5.32 26.53 4.54
N THR A 92 5.28 25.24 4.89
CA THR A 92 6.40 24.51 5.48
C THR A 92 6.54 23.12 4.89
N PHE A 93 7.78 22.66 4.75
CA PHE A 93 8.11 21.34 4.26
C PHE A 93 8.44 20.39 5.42
N ASN A 94 7.51 19.49 5.73
CA ASN A 94 7.72 18.39 6.67
C ASN A 94 8.12 17.13 5.89
N ALA A 95 9.26 16.53 6.24
CA ALA A 95 9.76 15.31 5.62
C ALA A 95 9.81 14.16 6.64
N VAL A 96 9.56 12.94 6.16
CA VAL A 96 9.78 11.70 6.92
C VAL A 96 10.94 10.95 6.27
N PHE A 97 11.97 10.66 7.04
CA PHE A 97 13.08 9.83 6.61
C PHE A 97 12.95 8.44 7.24
N LEU A 98 12.47 7.50 6.44
CA LEU A 98 12.43 6.07 6.75
C LEU A 98 13.80 5.47 6.45
N VAL A 99 14.50 5.02 7.48
CA VAL A 99 15.82 4.40 7.34
C VAL A 99 15.60 2.93 6.97
N PRO A 100 16.05 2.46 5.81
CA PRO A 100 15.90 1.05 5.47
C PRO A 100 16.86 0.23 6.33
N THR A 101 16.31 -0.65 7.16
CA THR A 101 17.11 -1.56 7.99
C THR A 101 17.20 -2.94 7.33
N GLY A 102 18.40 -3.51 7.24
CA GLY A 102 18.59 -4.87 6.75
C GLY A 102 19.95 -5.11 6.08
N ILE A 103 20.25 -6.39 5.80
CA ILE A 103 21.45 -6.78 5.06
C ILE A 103 21.31 -6.26 3.62
N GLY A 104 22.33 -5.53 3.15
CA GLY A 104 22.35 -4.97 1.79
C GLY A 104 21.72 -3.58 1.65
N ALA A 105 21.30 -2.95 2.75
CA ALA A 105 20.91 -1.53 2.72
C ALA A 105 22.17 -0.65 2.52
N GLU A 106 22.19 0.15 1.45
CA GLU A 106 23.29 1.07 1.17
C GLU A 106 23.41 2.20 2.20
N ILE A 107 22.30 2.55 2.86
CA ILE A 107 22.18 3.56 3.93
C ILE A 107 21.25 2.98 5.00
N GLY A 108 21.60 3.03 6.28
CA GLY A 108 20.78 2.47 7.37
C GLY A 108 21.13 1.04 7.76
N GLY A 109 22.05 0.40 7.04
CA GLY A 109 22.46 -0.98 7.29
C GLY A 109 23.41 -1.14 8.47
N HIS A 110 24.05 -0.06 8.92
CA HIS A 110 25.01 -0.04 10.02
C HIS A 110 24.64 1.01 11.07
N ALA A 111 25.04 0.80 12.32
CA ALA A 111 24.72 1.73 13.40
C ALA A 111 25.25 3.14 13.11
N GLY A 112 24.34 4.09 12.92
CA GLY A 112 24.64 5.51 12.73
C GLY A 112 24.99 5.95 11.29
N ASP A 113 25.02 5.05 10.31
CA ASP A 113 25.38 5.37 8.91
C ASP A 113 24.32 6.22 8.19
N ALA A 114 23.06 6.19 8.64
CA ALA A 114 21.99 7.03 8.14
C ALA A 114 22.05 8.48 8.66
N THR A 115 22.87 8.75 9.69
CA THR A 115 22.96 10.07 10.34
C THR A 115 23.38 11.18 9.37
N PRO A 116 24.40 11.00 8.51
CA PRO A 116 24.78 12.01 7.53
C PRO A 116 23.67 12.29 6.51
N ALA A 117 22.98 11.25 6.03
CA ALA A 117 21.84 11.41 5.11
C ALA A 117 20.69 12.18 5.78
N ALA A 118 20.34 11.81 7.01
CA ALA A 118 19.34 12.53 7.82
C ALA A 118 19.73 14.01 8.00
N ARG A 119 21.01 14.30 8.26
CA ARG A 119 21.50 15.69 8.39
C ARG A 119 21.33 16.47 7.09
N VAL A 120 21.69 15.91 5.95
CA VAL A 120 21.52 16.57 4.65
C VAL A 120 20.04 16.85 4.38
N ILE A 121 19.16 15.88 4.58
CA ILE A 121 17.72 16.06 4.38
C ILE A 121 17.16 17.12 5.34
N ALA A 122 17.62 17.14 6.59
CA ALA A 122 17.22 18.14 7.59
C ALA A 122 17.58 19.58 7.17
N THR A 123 18.64 19.79 6.34
CA THR A 123 18.95 21.13 5.83
C THR A 123 17.96 21.62 4.77
N ALA A 124 17.21 20.71 4.16
CA ALA A 124 16.28 21.01 3.07
C ALA A 124 14.81 21.07 3.50
N CYS A 125 14.50 20.85 4.79
CA CYS A 125 13.14 20.83 5.31
C CYS A 125 13.02 21.56 6.65
N ASP A 126 11.82 22.02 6.98
CA ASP A 126 11.55 22.72 8.26
C ASP A 126 11.46 21.74 9.43
N THR A 127 11.02 20.52 9.16
CA THR A 127 10.92 19.46 10.17
C THR A 127 11.20 18.11 9.52
N LEU A 128 12.23 17.44 10.03
CA LEU A 128 12.56 16.07 9.69
C LEU A 128 12.11 15.13 10.81
N VAL A 129 11.21 14.20 10.50
CA VAL A 129 10.87 13.08 11.38
C VAL A 129 11.70 11.86 10.95
N THR A 130 12.51 11.31 11.85
CA THR A 130 13.29 10.10 11.59
C THR A 130 12.52 8.88 12.08
N HIS A 131 12.36 7.87 11.22
CA HIS A 131 11.86 6.54 11.59
C HIS A 131 12.99 5.53 11.35
N PRO A 132 13.74 5.17 12.41
CA PRO A 132 14.86 4.24 12.32
C PRO A 132 14.40 2.81 12.07
#